data_AF-A0A945KHL3-F1
#
_entry.id   AF-A0A945KHL3-F1
#
_cell.length_a   1.000
_cell.length_b   1.000
_cell.length_c   1.000
_cell.angle_alpha   90.00
_cell.angle_beta   90.00
_cell.angle_gamma   90.00
#
_symmetry.space_group_name_H-M   'P 1'
#
loop_
_entity.id
_entity.type
_entity.pdbx_description
1 polymer ?
#
loop_
_entity_poly.entity_id
_entity_poly.type
_entity_poly.pdbx_seq_one_letter_code
_entity_poly.pdbx_strand_id
1 'polypeptide(L)'
;MAFVPLHPIGSARDSFLDEQEVAKNGAFLNEHNAQLNERRAEVKSGWGDKYVERTHAKGKMTAWERIEAIRDEGAPVHPVGTFVNWGVEFDA
;
A
#
# COMPACT_ATOMS: atom_id res chain seq x y z
N MET A 1 39.55 -2.16 -9.85
CA MET A 1 38.21 -1.52 -9.87
C MET A 1 37.99 -0.95 -11.25
N ALA A 2 36.88 -1.27 -11.90
CA ALA A 2 36.55 -0.71 -13.21
C ALA A 2 35.91 0.68 -13.03
N PHE A 3 36.37 1.67 -13.79
CA PHE A 3 35.72 2.99 -13.86
C PHE A 3 34.42 2.84 -14.63
N VAL A 4 33.28 3.14 -13.98
CA VAL A 4 31.96 3.16 -14.61
C VAL A 4 31.49 4.62 -14.66
N PRO A 5 31.53 5.30 -15.82
CA PRO A 5 31.05 6.67 -15.92
C PRO A 5 29.53 6.70 -15.85
N LEU A 6 29.00 7.09 -14.70
CA LEU A 6 27.57 7.31 -14.52
C LEU A 6 27.16 8.63 -15.15
N HIS A 7 26.14 8.58 -16.00
CA HIS A 7 25.52 9.76 -16.60
C HIS A 7 24.13 9.94 -15.96
N PRO A 8 23.80 11.13 -15.44
CA PRO A 8 22.47 11.42 -14.94
C PRO A 8 21.42 11.20 -16.04
N ILE A 9 20.29 10.59 -15.70
CA ILE A 9 19.14 10.48 -16.59
C ILE A 9 18.17 11.61 -16.23
N GLY A 10 17.81 12.42 -17.23
CA GLY A 10 16.87 13.54 -17.08
C GLY A 10 17.50 14.86 -16.66
N SER A 11 16.66 15.89 -16.51
CA SER A 11 17.05 17.22 -16.05
C SER A 11 16.89 17.37 -14.54
N ALA A 12 17.68 18.25 -13.94
CA ALA A 12 17.52 18.59 -12.53
C ALA A 12 16.13 19.21 -12.30
N ARG A 13 15.44 18.83 -11.23
CA ARG A 13 14.04 19.21 -10.97
C ARG A 13 13.84 20.73 -10.92
N ASP A 14 14.78 21.42 -10.29
CA ASP A 14 14.84 22.88 -10.15
C ASP A 14 15.03 23.62 -11.48
N SER A 15 15.42 22.93 -12.56
CA SER A 15 15.49 23.53 -13.90
C SER A 15 14.13 23.75 -14.56
N PHE A 16 13.05 23.13 -14.05
CA PHE A 16 11.71 23.24 -14.64
C PHE A 16 10.54 23.29 -13.64
N LEU A 17 10.79 23.11 -12.34
CA LEU A 17 9.80 23.27 -11.27
C LEU A 17 10.34 24.20 -10.18
N ASP A 18 9.53 25.18 -9.78
CA ASP A 18 9.84 26.01 -8.62
C ASP A 18 9.52 25.30 -7.29
N GLU A 19 10.08 25.83 -6.20
CA GLU A 19 9.93 25.24 -4.86
C GLU A 19 8.47 25.22 -4.38
N GLN A 20 7.67 26.22 -4.77
CA GLN A 20 6.27 26.32 -4.35
C GLN A 20 5.42 25.25 -5.05
N GLU A 21 5.65 25.02 -6.34
CA GLU A 21 5.00 23.99 -7.13
C GLU A 21 5.36 22.59 -6.63
N VAL A 22 6.64 22.37 -6.29
CA VAL A 22 7.08 21.12 -5.65
C VAL A 22 6.36 20.89 -4.31
N ALA A 23 6.27 21.92 -3.46
CA ALA A 23 5.61 21.81 -2.17
C ALA A 23 4.11 21.51 -2.32
N LYS A 24 3.43 22.21 -3.24
CA LYS A 24 2.01 22.00 -3.56
C LYS A 24 1.74 20.58 -4.06
N ASN A 25 2.53 20.10 -5.02
CA ASN A 25 2.39 18.76 -5.57
C ASN A 25 2.68 17.69 -4.50
N GLY A 26 3.69 17.93 -3.66
CA GLY A 26 3.99 17.07 -2.52
C GLY A 26 2.83 16.98 -1.53
N ALA A 27 2.20 18.10 -1.18
CA ALA A 27 1.05 18.13 -0.29
C ALA A 27 -0.14 17.35 -0.86
N PHE A 28 -0.46 17.57 -2.14
CA PHE A 28 -1.52 16.85 -2.86
C PHE A 28 -1.30 15.32 -2.87
N LEU A 29 -0.07 14.88 -3.17
CA LEU A 29 0.27 13.45 -3.17
C LEU A 29 0.21 12.85 -1.76
N ASN A 30 0.64 13.59 -0.75
CA ASN A 30 0.60 13.13 0.63
C ASN A 30 -0.84 12.92 1.13
N GLU A 31 -1.76 13.82 0.78
CA GLU A 31 -3.18 13.68 1.09
C GLU A 31 -3.76 12.39 0.48
N HIS A 32 -3.53 12.15 -0.81
CA HIS A 32 -4.00 10.92 -1.46
C HIS A 32 -3.33 9.65 -0.93
N ASN A 33 -2.04 9.71 -0.60
CA ASN A 33 -1.35 8.59 0.03
C ASN A 33 -1.95 8.25 1.41
N ALA A 34 -2.28 9.27 2.21
CA ALA A 34 -2.95 9.06 3.50
C ALA A 34 -4.31 8.37 3.32
N GLN A 35 -5.12 8.86 2.37
CA GLN A 35 -6.41 8.24 2.03
C GLN A 35 -6.26 6.78 1.58
N LEU A 36 -5.26 6.48 0.73
CA LEU A 36 -5.02 5.11 0.29
C LEU A 36 -4.58 4.20 1.44
N ASN A 37 -3.77 4.71 2.37
CA ASN A 37 -3.32 3.94 3.53
C ASN A 37 -4.46 3.63 4.50
N GLU A 38 -5.35 4.59 4.76
CA GLU A 38 -6.56 4.40 5.56
C GLU A 38 -7.45 3.30 4.97
N ARG A 39 -7.78 3.40 3.68
CA ARG A 39 -8.62 2.40 2.99
C ARG A 39 -7.96 1.01 2.94
N ARG A 40 -6.62 0.94 2.79
CA ARG A 40 -5.89 -0.34 2.86
C ARG A 40 -5.97 -0.96 4.26
N ALA A 41 -5.93 -0.15 5.31
CA ALA A 41 -6.12 -0.63 6.68
C ALA A 41 -7.52 -1.18 6.89
N GLU A 42 -8.54 -0.50 6.34
CA GLU A 42 -9.93 -0.99 6.34
C GLU A 42 -10.06 -2.35 5.65
N VAL A 43 -9.54 -2.49 4.42
CA VAL A 43 -9.54 -3.80 3.71
C VAL A 43 -8.80 -4.87 4.50
N LYS A 44 -7.67 -4.51 5.13
CA LYS A 44 -6.87 -5.45 5.94
C LYS A 44 -7.62 -5.96 7.17
N SER A 45 -8.54 -5.16 7.73
CA SER A 45 -9.42 -5.57 8.83
C SER A 45 -10.44 -6.66 8.44
N GLY A 46 -10.61 -6.89 7.13
CA GLY A 46 -11.52 -7.90 6.60
C GLY A 46 -12.98 -7.58 6.93
N TRP A 47 -13.70 -8.54 7.50
CA TRP A 47 -15.12 -8.40 7.86
C TRP A 47 -15.34 -7.85 9.28
N GLY A 48 -14.30 -7.25 9.86
CA GLY A 48 -14.30 -6.71 11.22
C GLY A 48 -14.10 -7.74 12.34
N ASP A 49 -13.92 -7.25 13.56
CA ASP A 49 -13.48 -8.02 14.74
C ASP A 49 -14.36 -9.24 15.03
N LYS A 50 -15.68 -9.09 14.89
CA LYS A 50 -16.64 -10.19 15.11
C LYS A 50 -16.36 -11.41 14.21
N TYR A 51 -15.94 -11.18 12.96
CA TYR A 51 -15.61 -12.26 12.03
C TYR A 51 -14.23 -12.85 12.31
N VAL A 52 -13.29 -12.02 12.78
CA VAL A 52 -11.98 -12.47 13.25
C VAL A 52 -12.15 -13.43 14.42
N GLU A 53 -12.85 -13.02 15.47
CA GLU A 53 -13.15 -13.85 16.65
C GLU A 53 -13.84 -15.17 16.27
N ARG A 54 -14.84 -15.11 15.37
CA ARG A 54 -15.52 -16.32 14.89
C ARG A 54 -14.60 -17.25 14.11
N THR A 55 -13.61 -16.71 13.40
CA THR A 55 -12.60 -17.51 12.68
C THR A 55 -11.67 -18.19 13.67
N HIS A 56 -11.20 -17.47 14.69
CA HIS A 56 -10.37 -18.00 15.77
C HIS A 56 -11.11 -19.03 16.61
N ALA A 57 -12.39 -18.83 16.92
CA ALA A 57 -13.23 -19.80 17.64
C ALA A 57 -13.35 -21.15 16.90
N LYS A 58 -13.14 -21.17 15.58
CA LYS A 58 -13.07 -22.40 14.76
C LYS A 58 -11.67 -23.01 14.71
N GLY A 59 -10.70 -22.49 15.47
CA GLY A 59 -9.30 -22.90 15.43
C GLY A 59 -8.59 -22.53 14.13
N LYS A 60 -9.07 -21.52 13.41
CA LYS A 60 -8.52 -21.10 12.11
C LYS A 60 -7.87 -19.73 12.22
N MET A 61 -6.80 -19.53 11.45
CA MET A 61 -6.18 -18.23 11.23
C MET A 61 -6.94 -17.44 10.15
N THR A 62 -6.94 -16.11 10.25
CA THR A 62 -7.39 -15.19 9.20
C THR A 62 -6.46 -15.26 7.98
N ALA A 63 -6.87 -14.67 6.85
CA ALA A 63 -6.05 -14.66 5.64
C ALA A 63 -4.70 -13.96 5.87
N TRP A 64 -4.70 -12.80 6.54
CA TRP A 64 -3.49 -12.05 6.83
C TRP A 64 -2.58 -12.76 7.84
N GLU A 65 -3.15 -13.38 8.87
CA GLU A 65 -2.36 -14.20 9.80
C GLU A 65 -1.63 -15.35 9.09
N ARG A 66 -2.27 -15.99 8.10
CA ARG A 66 -1.61 -17.05 7.30
C ARG A 66 -0.46 -16.51 6.46
N ILE A 67 -0.62 -15.32 5.88
CA ILE A 67 0.44 -14.67 5.11
C ILE A 67 1.62 -14.37 6.03
N GLU A 68 1.36 -13.79 7.21
CA GLU A 68 2.40 -13.49 8.20
C GLU A 68 3.14 -14.75 8.68
N ALA A 69 2.45 -15.88 8.81
CA ALA A 69 3.07 -17.14 9.22
C ALA A 69 3.90 -17.83 8.14
N ILE A 70 3.62 -17.55 6.86
CA ILE A 70 4.34 -18.16 5.72
C ILE A 70 5.50 -17.27 5.24
N ARG A 71 5.41 -15.94 5.42
CA ARG A 71 6.47 -15.04 4.95
C ARG A 71 7.74 -15.22 5.78
N ASP A 72 8.88 -15.00 5.14
CA ASP A 72 10.16 -14.89 5.83
C ASP A 72 10.18 -13.65 6.75
N GLU A 73 10.90 -13.75 7.85
CA GLU A 73 11.04 -12.65 8.80
C GLU A 73 11.65 -11.42 8.09
N GLY A 74 10.98 -10.27 8.23
CA GLY A 74 11.38 -9.02 7.58
C GLY A 74 11.10 -8.94 6.07
N ALA A 75 10.65 -10.01 5.41
CA ALA A 75 10.30 -9.95 4.00
C ALA A 75 9.04 -9.07 3.78
N PRO A 76 9.07 -8.14 2.80
CA PRO A 76 7.91 -7.30 2.52
C PRO A 76 6.78 -8.11 1.86
N VAL A 77 5.55 -7.73 2.16
CA VAL A 77 4.36 -8.26 1.47
C VAL A 77 3.79 -7.18 0.55
N HIS A 78 3.69 -7.49 -0.74
CA HIS A 78 3.14 -6.59 -1.76
C HIS A 78 1.76 -7.08 -2.22
N PRO A 79 0.66 -6.63 -1.59
CA PRO A 79 -0.68 -7.06 -1.97
C PRO A 79 -1.05 -6.52 -3.36
N VAL A 80 -1.68 -7.37 -4.17
CA VAL A 80 -2.23 -7.02 -5.49
C VAL A 80 -3.75 -7.06 -5.46
N GLY A 81 -4.40 -6.17 -6.20
CA GLY A 81 -5.86 -6.14 -6.28
C GLY A 81 -6.57 -5.75 -4.97
N THR A 82 -5.94 -4.97 -4.09
CA THR A 82 -6.49 -4.63 -2.77
C THR A 82 -7.87 -4.01 -2.80
N PHE A 83 -8.18 -3.21 -3.83
CA PHE A 83 -9.47 -2.52 -3.98
C PHE A 83 -10.38 -3.19 -5.00
N VAL A 84 -10.23 -4.51 -5.23
CA VAL A 84 -11.16 -5.24 -6.10
C VAL A 84 -12.58 -5.00 -5.60
N ASN A 85 -13.47 -4.58 -6.51
CA ASN A 85 -14.88 -4.31 -6.25
C ASN A 85 -15.17 -3.17 -5.23
N TRP A 86 -14.19 -2.31 -4.92
CA TRP A 86 -14.40 -1.22 -3.96
C TRP A 86 -15.50 -0.26 -4.41
N GLY A 87 -16.56 -0.13 -3.61
CA GLY A 87 -17.70 0.74 -3.90
C GLY A 87 -18.58 0.30 -5.06
N VAL A 88 -18.47 -0.97 -5.49
CA VAL A 88 -19.30 -1.55 -6.55
C VAL A 88 -20.27 -2.57 -5.95
N GLU A 89 -21.56 -2.39 -6.19
CA GLU A 89 -22.60 -3.36 -5.89
C GLU A 89 -22.83 -4.26 -7.11
N PHE A 90 -23.06 -5.56 -6.87
CA PHE A 90 -23.35 -6.53 -7.91
C PHE A 90 -24.75 -7.10 -7.69
N ASP A 91 -25.55 -7.13 -8.75
CA ASP A 91 -26.83 -7.83 -8.75
C ASP A 91 -26.60 -9.35 -8.66
N ALA A 92 -27.49 -10.04 -7.94
CA ALA A 92 -27.44 -11.48 -7.70
C ALA A 92 -28.00 -12.30 -8.86
#